data_AF-A0A3M1V223-F1
#
_entry.id   AF-A0A3M1V223-F1
#
_cell.length_a   1.000
_cell.length_b   1.000
_cell.length_c   1.000
_cell.angle_alpha   90.00
_cell.angle_beta   90.00
_cell.angle_gamma   90.00
#
_symmetry.space_group_name_H-M   'P 1'
#
loop_
_entity.id
_entity.type
_entity.pdbx_description
1 polymer ?
#
loop_
_entity_poly.entity_id
_entity_poly.type
_entity_poly.pdbx_seq_one_letter_code
_entity_poly.pdbx_strand_id
1 'polypeptide(L)'
;MADIQLSPQLFQDIHQAVERLHPNADTGIVLQYLAAVSGYLLGSERNMSPADKEAYLTELCNFAERVYRDVQGQQQRPAAPPAGDAFGYWEPPKKD
;
A
#
# COMPACT_ATOMS: atom_id res chain seq x y z
N MET A 1 11.08 5.39 -5.89
CA MET A 1 9.79 5.92 -5.40
C MET A 1 9.88 6.09 -3.89
N ALA A 2 9.25 7.13 -3.34
CA ALA A 2 9.23 7.39 -1.89
C ALA A 2 8.45 6.29 -1.14
N ASP A 3 8.75 6.12 0.15
CA ASP A 3 8.00 5.23 1.04
C ASP A 3 6.70 5.92 1.44
N ILE A 4 5.60 5.56 0.77
CA ILE A 4 4.30 6.23 0.94
C ILE A 4 3.55 5.55 2.08
N GLN A 5 3.29 6.29 3.16
CA GLN A 5 2.35 5.86 4.20
C GLN A 5 0.93 6.28 3.81
N LEU A 6 0.08 5.30 3.53
CA LEU A 6 -1.35 5.55 3.29
C LEU A 6 -2.03 5.82 4.63
N SER A 7 -2.46 7.07 4.84
CA SER A 7 -3.28 7.39 6.01
C SER A 7 -4.73 6.94 5.76
N PRO A 8 -5.43 6.43 6.79
CA PRO A 8 -6.85 6.10 6.66
C PRO A 8 -7.71 7.30 6.22
N GLN A 9 -7.28 8.51 6.58
CA GLN A 9 -7.96 9.75 6.22
C GLN A 9 -7.88 10.04 4.72
N LEU A 10 -6.73 9.80 4.10
CA LEU A 10 -6.58 9.96 2.65
C LEU A 10 -7.55 9.05 1.88
N PHE A 11 -7.72 7.80 2.33
CA PHE A 11 -8.68 6.88 1.71
C PHE A 11 -10.13 7.39 1.81
N GLN A 12 -10.52 7.92 2.97
CA GLN A 12 -11.86 8.50 3.17
C GLN A 12 -12.09 9.73 2.28
N ASP A 13 -11.10 10.63 2.20
CA ASP A 13 -11.18 11.84 1.38
C ASP A 13 -11.34 11.51 -0.11
N ILE A 14 -10.61 10.51 -0.59
CA ILE A 14 -10.72 9.99 -1.96
C ILE A 14 -12.10 9.40 -2.21
N HIS A 15 -12.60 8.55 -1.29
CA HIS A 15 -13.93 7.95 -1.43
C HIS A 15 -15.01 9.03 -1.54
N GLN A 16 -14.98 10.04 -0.67
CA GLN A 16 -15.92 11.16 -0.71
C GLN A 16 -15.80 11.97 -2.00
N ALA A 17 -14.59 12.20 -2.49
CA ALA A 17 -14.39 12.91 -3.75
C ALA A 17 -15.02 12.17 -4.94
N VAL A 18 -14.86 10.84 -4.99
CA VAL A 18 -15.49 9.99 -6.01
C VAL A 18 -17.01 9.99 -5.87
N GLU A 19 -17.53 9.86 -4.64
CA GLU A 19 -18.97 9.81 -4.37
C GLU A 19 -19.71 11.09 -4.81
N ARG A 20 -19.06 12.26 -4.71
CA ARG A 20 -19.60 13.53 -5.23
C ARG A 20 -19.79 13.53 -6.75
N LEU A 21 -18.95 12.82 -7.49
CA LEU A 21 -19.02 12.71 -8.95
C LEU A 21 -19.93 11.55 -9.37
N HIS A 22 -19.88 10.46 -8.62
CA HIS A 22 -20.62 9.24 -8.89
C HIS A 22 -21.31 8.77 -7.59
N PRO A 23 -22.56 9.20 -7.37
CA PRO A 23 -23.32 8.79 -6.20
C PRO A 23 -23.47 7.27 -6.14
N ASN A 24 -23.31 6.69 -4.94
CA ASN A 24 -23.31 5.25 -4.70
C ASN A 24 -22.16 4.49 -5.40
N ALA A 25 -21.02 5.15 -5.65
CA ALA A 25 -19.83 4.47 -6.13
C ALA A 25 -19.43 3.33 -5.19
N ASP A 26 -19.30 2.12 -5.75
CA ASP A 26 -18.73 1.00 -5.03
C ASP A 26 -17.19 1.09 -4.99
N THR A 27 -16.57 0.22 -4.19
CA THR A 27 -15.11 0.15 -4.07
C THR A 27 -14.42 -0.05 -5.42
N GLY A 28 -15.02 -0.79 -6.35
CA GLY A 28 -14.44 -1.03 -7.68
C GLY A 28 -14.38 0.25 -8.51
N ILE A 29 -15.43 1.06 -8.46
CA ILE A 29 -15.49 2.38 -9.12
C ILE A 29 -14.44 3.32 -8.51
N VAL A 30 -14.30 3.35 -7.19
CA VAL A 30 -13.28 4.18 -6.51
C VAL A 30 -11.87 3.80 -6.99
N LEU A 31 -11.56 2.51 -7.08
CA LEU A 31 -10.27 2.02 -7.60
C LEU A 31 -10.05 2.41 -9.07
N GLN A 32 -11.09 2.35 -9.91
CA GLN A 32 -11.01 2.78 -11.31
C GLN A 32 -10.70 4.27 -11.42
N TYR A 33 -11.35 5.13 -10.60
CA TYR A 33 -11.04 6.56 -10.57
C TYR A 33 -9.60 6.84 -10.16
N LEU A 34 -9.06 6.11 -9.19
CA LEU A 34 -7.66 6.25 -8.77
C LEU A 34 -6.68 5.89 -9.90
N ALA A 35 -6.94 4.80 -10.62
CA ALA A 35 -6.14 4.42 -11.78
C ALA A 35 -6.24 5.47 -12.89
N ALA A 36 -7.45 5.95 -13.18
CA ALA A 36 -7.69 6.96 -14.20
C ALA A 36 -7.02 8.30 -13.88
N VAL A 37 -7.09 8.77 -12.62
CA VAL A 37 -6.42 10.00 -12.19
C VAL A 37 -4.91 9.88 -12.33
N SER A 38 -4.34 8.73 -11.91
CA SER A 38 -2.90 8.47 -12.06
C SER A 38 -2.46 8.51 -13.53
N GLY A 39 -3.20 7.85 -14.41
CA GLY A 39 -2.95 7.87 -15.86
C GLY A 39 -3.14 9.26 -16.48
N TYR A 40 -4.16 10.00 -16.07
CA TYR A 40 -4.41 11.37 -16.53
C TYR A 40 -3.28 12.32 -16.14
N LEU A 41 -2.80 12.26 -14.90
CA LEU A 41 -1.70 13.09 -14.41
C LEU A 41 -0.42 12.81 -15.21
N LEU A 42 -0.05 11.53 -15.34
CA LEU A 42 1.14 11.14 -16.11
C LEU A 42 1.01 11.49 -17.60
N GLY A 43 -0.18 11.28 -18.18
CA GLY A 43 -0.47 11.66 -19.57
C GLY A 43 -0.32 13.16 -19.81
N SER A 44 -0.72 13.98 -18.83
CA SER A 44 -0.69 15.44 -18.87
C SER A 44 0.70 16.06 -18.69
N GLU A 45 1.68 15.30 -18.20
CA GLU A 45 3.06 15.78 -18.03
C GLU A 45 3.68 16.17 -19.37
N ARG A 46 4.15 17.41 -19.50
CA ARG A 46 4.70 17.93 -20.76
C ARG A 46 6.21 17.72 -20.91
N ASN A 47 6.90 17.46 -19.81
CA ASN A 47 8.36 17.44 -19.74
C ASN A 47 8.95 16.02 -19.77
N MET A 48 8.15 15.00 -20.07
CA MET A 48 8.57 13.61 -20.18
C MET A 48 8.36 13.09 -21.59
N SER A 49 9.33 12.32 -22.10
CA SER A 49 9.16 11.65 -23.39
C SER A 49 8.07 10.57 -23.30
N PRO A 50 7.46 10.16 -24.44
CA PRO A 50 6.50 9.07 -24.43
C PRO A 50 7.07 7.76 -23.85
N ALA A 51 8.35 7.47 -24.12
CA ALA A 51 9.02 6.28 -23.59
C ALA A 51 9.19 6.34 -22.07
N ASP A 52 9.56 7.51 -21.53
CA ASP A 52 9.70 7.70 -20.09
C ASP A 52 8.36 7.59 -19.37
N LYS A 53 7.28 8.08 -20.00
CA LYS A 53 5.92 7.93 -19.46
C LYS A 53 5.50 6.47 -19.38
N GLU A 54 5.76 5.68 -20.43
CA GLU A 54 5.44 4.25 -20.44
C GLU A 54 6.22 3.48 -19.36
N ALA A 55 7.51 3.79 -19.23
CA ALA A 55 8.35 3.23 -18.18
C ALA A 55 7.82 3.59 -16.78
N TYR A 56 7.47 4.86 -16.57
CA TYR A 56 6.93 5.33 -15.29
C TYR A 56 5.57 4.73 -14.95
N LEU A 57 4.69 4.55 -15.94
CA LEU A 57 3.41 3.87 -15.76
C LEU A 57 3.62 2.43 -15.31
N THR A 58 4.57 1.73 -15.93
CA THR A 58 4.94 0.36 -15.53
C THR A 58 5.46 0.33 -14.09
N GLU A 59 6.33 1.27 -13.71
CA GLU A 59 6.81 1.38 -12.33
C GLU A 59 5.68 1.66 -11.33
N LEU A 60 4.69 2.50 -11.68
CA LEU A 60 3.53 2.78 -10.85
C LEU A 60 2.67 1.54 -10.62
N CYS A 61 2.42 0.75 -11.67
CA CYS A 61 1.70 -0.53 -11.56
C CYS A 61 2.43 -1.50 -10.63
N ASN A 62 3.75 -1.65 -10.81
CA ASN A 62 4.58 -2.50 -9.96
C ASN A 62 4.62 -2.01 -8.50
N PHE A 63 4.59 -0.70 -8.29
CA PHE A 63 4.47 -0.11 -6.96
C PHE A 63 3.12 -0.43 -6.31
N ALA A 64 2.00 -0.22 -7.02
CA ALA A 64 0.67 -0.55 -6.53
C ALA A 64 0.54 -2.03 -6.16
N GLU A 65 1.12 -2.93 -6.97
CA GLU A 65 1.15 -4.37 -6.67
C GLU A 65 1.91 -4.68 -5.38
N ARG A 66 3.08 -4.05 -5.15
CA ARG A 66 3.83 -4.23 -3.89
C ARG A 66 3.04 -3.76 -2.69
N VAL A 67 2.42 -2.58 -2.75
CA VAL A 67 1.58 -2.06 -1.67
C VAL A 67 0.41 -3.02 -1.37
N TYR A 68 -0.26 -3.56 -2.39
CA TYR A 68 -1.30 -4.55 -2.22
C TYR A 68 -0.80 -5.80 -1.48
N ARG A 69 0.35 -6.34 -1.91
CA ARG A 69 0.97 -7.51 -1.26
C ARG A 69 1.38 -7.23 0.18
N ASP A 70 1.87 -6.03 0.47
CA ASP A 70 2.27 -5.63 1.82
C ASP A 70 1.05 -5.55 2.77
N VAL A 71 -0.07 -4.98 2.31
CA VAL A 71 -1.32 -4.93 3.08
C VAL A 71 -1.85 -6.34 3.34
N GLN A 72 -1.83 -7.23 2.34
CA GLN A 72 -2.20 -8.64 2.51
C GLN A 72 -1.30 -9.35 3.53
N GLY A 73 0.03 -9.13 3.44
CA GLY A 73 1.00 -9.72 4.36
C GLY A 73 0.86 -9.21 5.80
N GLN A 74 0.45 -7.95 6.00
CA GLN A 74 0.15 -7.41 7.34
C GLN A 74 -1.11 -8.04 7.94
N GLN A 75 -2.15 -8.27 7.15
CA GLN A 75 -3.38 -8.93 7.61
C GLN A 75 -3.16 -10.40 7.97
N GLN A 76 -2.18 -11.05 7.34
CA GLN A 76 -1.87 -12.47 7.54
C GLN A 76 -0.87 -12.73 8.68
N ARG A 77 -0.25 -11.71 9.29
CA ARG A 77 0.62 -11.91 10.44
C ARG A 77 -0.22 -12.33 11.64
N PRO A 78 -0.03 -13.55 12.20
CA PRO A 78 -0.65 -13.93 13.45
C PRO A 78 -0.22 -12.93 14.53
N ALA A 79 -1.15 -12.51 15.39
CA ALA A 79 -0.79 -11.83 16.62
C ALA A 79 0.28 -12.68 17.32
N ALA A 80 1.44 -12.08 17.62
CA ALA A 80 2.48 -12.77 18.37
C ALA A 80 1.81 -13.35 19.63
N PRO A 81 2.00 -14.65 19.94
CA PRO A 81 1.47 -15.19 21.19
C PRO A 81 2.00 -14.32 22.33
N PRO A 82 1.18 -13.99 23.33
CA PRO A 82 1.67 -13.24 24.48
C PRO A 82 2.93 -13.93 24.98
N ALA A 83 3.99 -13.17 25.23
CA ALA A 83 5.23 -13.68 25.78
C ALA A 83 4.90 -14.35 27.12
N GLY A 84 4.61 -15.64 27.09
CA GLY A 84 4.46 -16.46 28.27
C GLY A 84 5.81 -16.50 28.96
N ASP A 85 5.81 -16.25 30.26
CA ASP A 85 6.96 -16.26 31.15
C ASP A 85 7.94 -17.39 30.84
N ALA A 86 9.02 -17.08 30.11
CA ALA A 86 10.19 -17.93 29.98
C ALA A 86 11.39 -17.26 30.66
N PHE A 87 11.20 -16.87 31.92
CA PHE A 87 12.31 -16.62 32.84
C PHE A 87 12.72 -17.94 33.48
N GLY A 88 13.55 -18.70 32.77
CA GLY A 88 14.34 -19.79 33.34
C GLY A 88 15.81 -19.40 33.26
N TYR A 89 16.44 -19.09 34.40
CA TYR A 89 17.88 -18.93 34.48
C TYR A 89 18.54 -20.25 34.04
N TRP A 90 19.38 -20.19 33.01
CA TRP A 90 20.24 -21.31 32.66
C TRP A 90 21.57 -21.16 33.42
N GLU A 91 21.87 -22.11 34.31
CA GLU A 91 23.20 -22.25 34.91
C GLU A 91 23.97 -23.39 34.21
N PRO A 92 25.19 -23.13 33.71
CA PRO A 92 26.03 -24.16 33.11
C PRO A 92 26.50 -25.19 34.16
N PRO A 93 26.63 -26.48 33.78
CA PRO A 93 27.20 -27.49 34.69
C PRO A 93 28.69 -27.20 34.95
N LYS A 94 29.07 -27.24 36.23
CA LYS A 94 30.48 -27.12 36.66
C LYS A 94 31.25 -28.36 36.21
N LYS A 95 32.41 -28.12 35.62
CA LYS A 95 33.33 -29.15 35.12
C LYS A 95 34.23 -29.58 36.28
N ASP A 96 34.16 -30.86 36.66
CA ASP A 96 35.12 -31.53 37.54
C ASP A 96 36.50 -31.66 36.86
#